data_AF-A0A284RJS5-F1
#
_entry.id   AF-A0A284RJS5-F1
#
_cell.length_a   1.000
_cell.length_b   1.000
_cell.length_c   1.000
_cell.angle_alpha   90.00
_cell.angle_beta   90.00
_cell.angle_gamma   90.00
#
_symmetry.space_group_name_H-M   'P 1'
#
loop_
_entity.id
_entity.type
_entity.pdbx_description
1 polymer ?
#
loop_
_entity_poly.entity_id
_entity_poly.type
_entity_poly.pdbx_seq_one_letter_code
_entity_poly.pdbx_strand_id
1 'polypeptide(L)'
;MSLNNMMYRRRSNSKGKFCILGVLNDFDLSSSLPLKEAASLHRTGTPPYMAYDLLGQSDVGHLYRHDVEAFYYVLLMLCCRYEIVQSGEGKVMRELQSDRAELPFAQWFDRTKSWTTLAYAKHTFLTGHETISVSKSFSVFLPWLDGIRYLFGEGMHALTKSTRHPPPTRQRSHSDQPRSMEPSVPFDNETLGGYIISTEILEIISDIGGHSLVIKNNQ
;
A
#
# COMPACT_ATOMS: atom_id res chain seq x y z
N MET A 1 -6.18 -5.26 -4.27
CA MET A 1 -5.18 -6.30 -4.65
C MET A 1 -4.99 -7.33 -3.54
N SER A 2 -4.60 -8.57 -3.83
CA SER A 2 -4.30 -9.63 -2.84
C SER A 2 -3.10 -10.49 -3.27
N LEU A 3 -2.50 -11.28 -2.36
CA LEU A 3 -1.36 -12.16 -2.68
C LEU A 3 -1.72 -13.23 -3.73
N ASN A 4 -2.95 -13.75 -3.72
CA ASN A 4 -3.41 -14.76 -4.69
C ASN A 4 -3.52 -14.22 -6.12
N ASN A 5 -3.51 -12.89 -6.27
CA ASN A 5 -3.57 -12.24 -7.58
C ASN A 5 -2.16 -12.06 -8.17
N MET A 6 -1.08 -12.37 -7.43
CA MET A 6 0.29 -12.28 -7.92
C MET A 6 0.75 -13.61 -8.54
N MET A 7 1.03 -13.59 -9.84
CA MET A 7 1.61 -14.71 -10.58
C MET A 7 2.98 -14.33 -11.12
N TYR A 8 3.76 -15.33 -11.55
CA TYR A 8 4.93 -15.10 -12.38
C TYR A 8 4.95 -16.05 -13.58
N ARG A 9 5.55 -15.60 -14.67
CA ARG A 9 5.81 -16.41 -15.86
C ARG A 9 7.30 -16.49 -16.08
N ARG A 10 7.80 -17.69 -16.36
CA ARG A 10 9.17 -17.92 -16.83
C ARG A 10 9.17 -17.95 -18.34
N ARG A 11 9.88 -17.05 -19.00
CA ARG A 11 10.10 -17.09 -20.45
C ARG A 11 11.57 -17.35 -20.75
N SER A 12 11.84 -18.12 -21.80
CA SER A 12 13.18 -18.24 -22.37
C SER A 12 13.28 -17.27 -23.55
N ASN A 13 14.39 -16.56 -23.68
CA ASN A 13 14.68 -15.83 -24.91
C ASN A 13 15.32 -16.75 -25.95
N SER A 14 15.44 -16.28 -27.19
CA SER A 14 16.08 -17.02 -28.30
C SER A 14 17.54 -17.40 -28.05
N LYS A 15 18.16 -16.86 -26.99
CA LYS A 15 19.54 -17.15 -26.55
C LYS A 15 19.59 -18.10 -25.34
N GLY A 16 18.48 -18.72 -24.96
CA GLY A 16 18.41 -19.66 -23.83
C GLY A 16 18.46 -19.02 -22.43
N LYS A 17 18.46 -17.69 -22.32
CA LYS A 17 18.40 -16.97 -21.04
C LYS A 17 16.95 -16.87 -20.58
N PHE A 18 16.69 -17.32 -19.36
CA PHE A 18 15.37 -17.20 -18.74
C PHE A 18 15.16 -15.80 -18.16
N CYS A 19 13.95 -15.26 -18.32
CA CYS A 19 13.44 -14.12 -17.59
C CYS A 19 12.19 -14.49 -16.79
N ILE A 20 12.07 -13.91 -15.60
CA ILE A 20 10.88 -13.99 -14.76
C ILE A 20 10.09 -12.69 -14.96
N LEU A 21 8.79 -12.82 -15.26
CA LEU A 21 7.87 -11.71 -15.45
C LEU A 21 6.76 -11.84 -14.39
N GLY A 22 6.61 -10.84 -13.52
CA GLY A 22 5.44 -10.75 -12.65
C GLY A 22 4.18 -10.49 -13.48
N VAL A 23 3.06 -11.11 -13.10
CA VAL A 23 1.77 -10.96 -13.77
C VAL A 23 0.70 -10.82 -12.69
N LEU A 24 -0.11 -9.77 -12.78
CA LEU A 24 -1.30 -9.63 -11.95
C LEU A 24 -2.44 -10.40 -12.62
N ASN A 25 -3.01 -11.37 -11.91
CA ASN A 25 -4.29 -11.98 -12.25
C ASN A 25 -5.43 -11.09 -11.73
N ASP A 26 -6.64 -11.23 -12.25
CA ASP A 26 -7.85 -10.55 -11.72
C ASP A 26 -7.94 -9.05 -12.10
N PHE A 27 -8.24 -8.79 -13.38
CA PHE A 27 -8.45 -7.44 -13.94
C PHE A 27 -9.94 -7.08 -14.11
N ASP A 28 -10.83 -7.98 -13.75
CA ASP A 28 -12.29 -7.84 -13.82
C ASP A 28 -12.85 -6.76 -12.88
N LEU A 29 -12.19 -6.53 -11.74
CA LEU A 29 -12.51 -5.45 -10.81
C LEU A 29 -11.67 -4.17 -11.02
N SER A 30 -10.86 -4.10 -12.07
CA SER A 30 -10.11 -2.89 -12.39
C SER A 30 -11.02 -1.81 -12.99
N SER A 31 -10.63 -0.54 -12.85
CA SER A 31 -11.36 0.57 -13.46
C SER A 31 -10.40 1.62 -14.03
N SER A 32 -10.81 2.25 -15.13
CA SER A 32 -10.09 3.39 -15.69
C SER A 32 -10.48 4.66 -14.96
N LEU A 33 -9.51 5.45 -14.50
CA LEU A 33 -9.77 6.76 -13.90
C LEU A 33 -10.19 7.79 -14.96
N PRO A 34 -11.16 8.68 -14.65
CA PRO A 34 -11.91 8.77 -13.41
C PRO A 34 -13.05 7.73 -13.32
N LEU A 35 -13.27 7.19 -12.12
CA LEU A 35 -14.32 6.19 -11.84
C LEU A 35 -15.71 6.72 -12.24
N LYS A 36 -16.44 5.97 -13.08
CA LYS A 36 -17.79 6.33 -13.52
C LYS A 36 -18.94 5.69 -12.73
N GLU A 37 -18.70 4.68 -11.89
CA GLU A 37 -19.79 3.81 -11.38
C GLU A 37 -19.65 3.37 -9.90
N ALA A 38 -20.81 3.10 -9.30
CA ALA A 38 -21.05 2.76 -7.89
C ALA A 38 -20.44 1.43 -7.40
N ALA A 39 -19.88 0.59 -8.27
CA ALA A 39 -19.28 -0.69 -7.88
C ALA A 39 -18.08 -0.53 -6.92
N SER A 40 -17.41 0.64 -6.94
CA SER A 40 -16.33 0.98 -6.01
C SER A 40 -16.79 1.33 -4.60
N LEU A 41 -18.08 1.59 -4.41
CA LEU A 41 -18.67 1.91 -3.10
C LEU A 41 -19.03 0.63 -2.32
N HIS A 42 -19.14 -0.50 -3.01
CA HIS A 42 -19.32 -1.79 -2.35
C HIS A 42 -17.96 -2.34 -1.91
N ARG A 43 -17.87 -2.69 -0.63
CA ARG A 43 -16.69 -3.26 0.03
C ARG A 43 -16.36 -4.67 -0.50
N THR A 44 -15.83 -4.75 -1.70
CA THR A 44 -15.50 -6.00 -2.43
C THR A 44 -14.03 -6.43 -2.27
N GLY A 45 -13.27 -5.76 -1.40
CA GLY A 45 -11.86 -6.08 -1.15
C GLY A 45 -11.64 -7.22 -0.14
N THR A 46 -10.41 -7.76 -0.13
CA THR A 46 -9.97 -8.71 0.91
C THR A 46 -9.44 -7.91 2.12
N PRO A 47 -10.12 -7.89 3.29
CA PRO A 47 -9.84 -6.92 4.35
C PRO A 47 -8.37 -6.78 4.83
N PRO A 48 -7.59 -7.87 4.99
CA PRO A 48 -6.16 -7.77 5.30
C PRO A 48 -5.36 -6.89 4.34
N TYR A 49 -5.78 -6.79 3.07
CA TYR A 49 -5.09 -6.03 2.02
C TYR A 49 -5.81 -4.73 1.63
N MET A 50 -6.98 -4.44 2.20
CA MET A 50 -7.68 -3.18 1.95
C MET A 50 -7.01 -2.00 2.65
N ALA A 51 -6.97 -0.83 2.00
CA ALA A 51 -6.54 0.40 2.64
C ALA A 51 -7.39 0.73 3.88
N TYR A 52 -6.79 1.35 4.90
CA TYR A 52 -7.46 1.58 6.19
C TYR A 52 -8.69 2.50 6.06
N ASP A 53 -8.63 3.50 5.17
CA ASP A 53 -9.77 4.41 4.93
C ASP A 53 -10.98 3.67 4.34
N LEU A 54 -10.74 2.68 3.48
CA LEU A 54 -11.77 1.85 2.85
C LEU A 54 -12.40 0.84 3.83
N LEU A 55 -11.73 0.56 4.95
CA LEU A 55 -12.26 -0.28 6.02
C LEU A 55 -13.18 0.51 6.97
N GLY A 56 -12.83 1.78 7.24
CA GLY A 56 -13.53 2.63 8.20
C GLY A 56 -14.81 3.27 7.66
N GLN A 57 -14.88 3.55 6.35
CA GLN A 57 -15.98 4.31 5.73
C GLN A 57 -16.51 3.54 4.52
N SER A 58 -17.83 3.49 4.33
CA SER A 58 -18.45 2.80 3.18
C SER A 58 -18.44 3.65 1.89
N ASP A 59 -18.28 4.97 2.01
CA ASP A 59 -18.58 5.91 0.93
C ASP A 59 -17.32 6.63 0.40
N VAL A 60 -16.13 6.15 0.76
CA VAL A 60 -14.86 6.72 0.29
C VAL A 60 -14.54 6.15 -1.08
N GLY A 61 -14.41 7.04 -2.07
CA GLY A 61 -13.93 6.67 -3.41
C GLY A 61 -12.52 6.08 -3.33
N HIS A 62 -12.24 5.11 -4.21
CA HIS A 62 -10.90 4.57 -4.37
C HIS A 62 -9.95 5.62 -4.94
N LEU A 63 -8.80 5.81 -4.28
CA LEU A 63 -7.73 6.74 -4.64
C LEU A 63 -6.44 5.97 -4.98
N TYR A 64 -5.53 6.58 -5.72
CA TYR A 64 -4.22 6.00 -6.07
C TYR A 64 -3.48 5.44 -4.84
N ARG A 65 -3.41 6.22 -3.76
CA ARG A 65 -2.78 5.78 -2.50
C ARG A 65 -3.38 4.51 -1.91
N HIS A 66 -4.64 4.19 -2.16
CA HIS A 66 -5.26 2.96 -1.65
C HIS A 66 -4.71 1.72 -2.35
N ASP A 67 -4.39 1.83 -3.64
CA ASP A 67 -3.74 0.75 -4.39
C ASP A 67 -2.28 0.59 -3.94
N VAL A 68 -1.57 1.70 -3.69
CA VAL A 68 -0.22 1.65 -3.11
C VAL A 68 -0.23 1.02 -1.71
N GLU A 69 -1.22 1.35 -0.88
CA GLU A 69 -1.37 0.78 0.46
C GLU A 69 -1.68 -0.73 0.39
N ALA A 70 -2.54 -1.14 -0.54
CA ALA A 70 -2.80 -2.56 -0.80
C ALA A 70 -1.54 -3.30 -1.30
N PHE A 71 -0.74 -2.69 -2.18
CA PHE A 71 0.55 -3.22 -2.61
C PHE A 71 1.52 -3.39 -1.45
N TYR A 72 1.63 -2.36 -0.62
CA TYR A 72 2.45 -2.40 0.56
C TYR A 72 2.03 -3.55 1.50
N TYR A 73 0.74 -3.75 1.74
CA TYR A 73 0.26 -4.86 2.57
C TYR A 73 0.54 -6.23 1.96
N VAL A 74 0.46 -6.39 0.64
CA VAL A 74 0.84 -7.66 0.01
C VAL A 74 2.33 -7.95 0.20
N LEU A 75 3.20 -6.94 0.01
CA LEU A 75 4.64 -7.06 0.26
C LEU A 75 4.93 -7.37 1.74
N LEU A 76 4.25 -6.68 2.66
CA LEU A 76 4.38 -6.89 4.09
C LEU A 76 4.01 -8.32 4.49
N MET A 77 2.87 -8.84 4.03
CA MET A 77 2.45 -10.21 4.33
C MET A 77 3.42 -11.23 3.73
N LEU A 78 3.92 -10.99 2.51
CA LEU A 78 4.92 -11.84 1.87
C LEU A 78 6.20 -11.92 2.72
N CYS A 79 6.76 -10.77 3.11
CA CYS A 79 8.03 -10.73 3.82
C CYS A 79 7.94 -11.22 5.27
N CYS A 80 6.81 -10.99 5.94
CA CYS A 80 6.65 -11.34 7.36
C CYS A 80 6.09 -12.74 7.60
N ARG A 81 5.29 -13.29 6.68
CA ARG A 81 4.59 -14.57 6.91
C ARG A 81 5.12 -15.73 6.08
N TYR A 82 5.97 -15.49 5.09
CA TYR A 82 6.50 -16.53 4.22
C TYR A 82 8.02 -16.65 4.31
N GLU A 83 8.54 -17.82 3.97
CA GLU A 83 9.96 -18.10 3.84
C GLU A 83 10.23 -18.98 2.60
N ILE A 84 11.48 -18.97 2.13
CA ILE A 84 11.95 -19.82 1.04
C ILE A 84 12.70 -20.99 1.66
N VAL A 85 12.14 -22.19 1.53
CA VAL A 85 12.72 -23.43 2.04
C VAL A 85 13.19 -24.33 0.92
N GLN A 86 14.21 -25.14 1.19
CA GLN A 86 14.65 -26.19 0.28
C GLN A 86 13.66 -27.36 0.34
N SER A 87 13.17 -27.81 -0.82
CA SER A 87 12.38 -29.03 -0.98
C SER A 87 13.08 -29.99 -1.94
N GLY A 88 12.53 -31.21 -2.07
CA GLY A 88 13.02 -32.22 -3.03
C GLY A 88 12.94 -31.76 -4.49
N GLU A 89 12.05 -30.83 -4.81
CA GLU A 89 11.85 -30.28 -6.17
C GLU A 89 12.53 -28.92 -6.38
N GLY A 90 13.29 -28.44 -5.38
CA GLY A 90 13.96 -27.13 -5.40
C GLY A 90 13.49 -26.18 -4.30
N LYS A 91 13.82 -24.89 -4.44
CA LYS A 91 13.40 -23.85 -3.48
C LYS A 91 11.92 -23.53 -3.68
N VAL A 92 11.15 -23.58 -2.59
CA VAL A 92 9.72 -23.28 -2.59
C VAL A 92 9.41 -22.25 -1.51
N MET A 93 8.47 -21.36 -1.81
CA MET A 93 7.94 -20.42 -0.83
C MET A 93 6.84 -21.11 -0.02
N ARG A 94 6.91 -21.00 1.31
CA ARG A 94 5.91 -21.54 2.23
C ARG A 94 5.61 -20.54 3.34
N GLU A 95 4.40 -20.59 3.87
CA GLU A 95 4.05 -19.83 5.08
C GLU A 95 4.88 -20.38 6.26
N LEU A 96 5.26 -19.51 7.18
CA LEU A 96 6.07 -19.87 8.35
C LEU A 96 5.39 -20.98 9.17
N GLN A 97 6.19 -21.94 9.65
CA GLN A 97 5.71 -23.02 10.51
C GLN A 97 5.54 -22.51 11.95
N SER A 98 4.40 -21.88 12.22
CA SER A 98 3.98 -21.41 13.54
C SER A 98 2.47 -21.51 13.66
N ASP A 99 1.96 -21.50 14.88
CA ASP A 99 0.52 -21.47 15.12
C ASP A 99 -0.10 -20.25 14.43
N ARG A 100 -1.26 -20.43 13.80
CA ARG A 100 -1.89 -19.35 13.00
C ARG A 100 -2.11 -18.06 13.77
N ALA A 101 -2.32 -18.15 15.09
CA ALA A 101 -2.50 -17.01 15.97
C ALA A 101 -1.19 -16.25 16.27
N GLU A 102 -0.05 -16.92 16.14
CA GLU A 102 1.28 -16.37 16.39
C GLU A 102 1.92 -15.79 15.12
N LEU A 103 1.40 -16.14 13.94
CA LEU A 103 1.90 -15.59 12.69
C LEU A 103 1.81 -14.05 12.69
N PRO A 104 2.82 -13.34 12.16
CA PRO A 104 2.79 -11.89 12.07
C PRO A 104 1.50 -11.38 11.42
N PHE A 105 0.89 -10.38 12.02
CA PHE A 105 -0.39 -9.79 11.60
C PHE A 105 -1.58 -10.77 11.58
N ALA A 106 -1.55 -11.90 12.31
CA ALA A 106 -2.68 -12.84 12.38
C ALA A 106 -4.02 -12.17 12.70
N GLN A 107 -4.02 -11.18 13.60
CA GLN A 107 -5.19 -10.39 13.95
C GLN A 107 -5.84 -9.65 12.76
N TRP A 108 -5.10 -9.37 11.67
CA TRP A 108 -5.66 -8.74 10.48
C TRP A 108 -6.51 -9.69 9.64
N PHE A 109 -6.33 -10.99 9.83
CA PHE A 109 -7.10 -12.06 9.18
C PHE A 109 -8.28 -12.55 10.04
N ASP A 110 -8.37 -12.11 11.30
CA ASP A 110 -9.45 -12.47 12.20
C ASP A 110 -10.78 -11.83 11.77
N ARG A 111 -11.68 -12.66 11.22
CA ARG A 111 -13.00 -12.25 10.72
C ARG A 111 -14.00 -11.92 11.84
N THR A 112 -13.66 -12.23 13.09
CA THR A 112 -14.51 -11.88 14.23
C THR A 112 -14.33 -10.42 14.67
N LYS A 113 -13.24 -9.77 14.25
CA LYS A 113 -12.97 -8.36 14.54
C LYS A 113 -13.77 -7.44 13.62
N SER A 114 -14.19 -6.30 14.16
CA SER A 114 -14.86 -5.27 13.38
C SER A 114 -13.90 -4.63 12.37
N TRP A 115 -14.44 -4.08 11.30
CA TRP A 115 -13.66 -3.41 10.26
C TRP A 115 -12.98 -2.16 10.81
N THR A 116 -13.65 -1.45 11.72
CA THR A 116 -13.09 -0.31 12.46
C THR A 116 -11.89 -0.71 13.30
N THR A 117 -11.93 -1.89 13.94
CA THR A 117 -10.80 -2.43 14.71
C THR A 117 -9.61 -2.69 13.80
N LEU A 118 -9.83 -3.27 12.62
CA LEU A 118 -8.76 -3.49 11.64
C LEU A 118 -8.20 -2.18 11.09
N ALA A 119 -9.07 -1.22 10.75
CA ALA A 119 -8.67 0.11 10.29
C ALA A 119 -7.79 0.82 11.32
N TYR A 120 -8.16 0.77 12.60
CA TYR A 120 -7.39 1.35 13.70
C TYR A 120 -6.01 0.68 13.87
N ALA A 121 -5.96 -0.66 13.80
CA ALA A 121 -4.70 -1.40 13.86
C ALA A 121 -3.76 -1.02 12.71
N LYS A 122 -4.31 -0.87 11.50
CA LYS A 122 -3.57 -0.45 10.30
C LYS A 122 -3.05 0.97 10.38
N HIS A 123 -3.88 1.91 10.82
CA HIS A 123 -3.48 3.29 11.07
C HIS A 123 -2.33 3.33 12.10
N THR A 124 -2.51 2.66 13.24
CA THR A 124 -1.50 2.58 14.30
C THR A 124 -0.18 2.02 13.79
N PHE A 125 -0.24 0.96 12.96
CA PHE A 125 0.92 0.39 12.32
C PHE A 125 1.61 1.43 11.41
N LEU A 126 0.89 2.00 10.45
CA LEU A 126 1.48 2.91 9.46
C LEU A 126 2.04 4.20 10.10
N THR A 127 1.45 4.73 11.17
CA THR A 127 1.96 5.91 11.89
C THR A 127 2.96 5.58 13.00
N GLY A 128 3.15 4.30 13.31
CA GLY A 128 3.98 3.85 14.43
C GLY A 128 5.44 3.63 14.05
N HIS A 129 6.24 3.27 15.06
CA HIS A 129 7.67 2.95 14.94
C HIS A 129 7.99 1.50 15.37
N GLU A 130 6.99 0.63 15.45
CA GLU A 130 7.22 -0.80 15.73
C GLU A 130 8.13 -1.43 14.67
N THR A 131 9.06 -2.30 15.09
CA THR A 131 9.98 -2.99 14.19
C THR A 131 9.25 -4.02 13.34
N ILE A 132 9.52 -4.05 12.04
CA ILE A 132 8.95 -5.06 11.14
C ILE A 132 9.79 -6.33 11.18
N SER A 133 9.24 -7.40 11.77
CA SER A 133 9.87 -8.72 11.81
C SER A 133 9.64 -9.47 10.51
N VAL A 134 10.64 -9.47 9.63
CA VAL A 134 10.63 -10.20 8.35
C VAL A 134 11.30 -11.57 8.48
N SER A 135 10.89 -12.53 7.66
CA SER A 135 11.55 -13.83 7.61
C SER A 135 12.97 -13.71 7.05
N LYS A 136 13.83 -14.67 7.39
CA LYS A 136 15.23 -14.69 6.94
C LYS A 136 15.37 -14.62 5.41
N SER A 137 14.42 -15.21 4.69
CA SER A 137 14.46 -15.25 3.22
C SER A 137 14.15 -13.91 2.56
N PHE A 138 13.47 -13.02 3.28
CA PHE A 138 12.99 -11.73 2.77
C PHE A 138 13.58 -10.54 3.53
N SER A 139 14.64 -10.74 4.32
CA SER A 139 15.28 -9.66 5.10
C SER A 139 15.78 -8.50 4.24
N VAL A 140 16.18 -8.78 2.99
CA VAL A 140 16.62 -7.78 2.01
C VAL A 140 15.53 -6.78 1.60
N PHE A 141 14.25 -7.09 1.85
CA PHE A 141 13.11 -6.19 1.56
C PHE A 141 12.80 -5.22 2.71
N LEU A 142 13.43 -5.37 3.88
CA LEU A 142 13.14 -4.54 5.05
C LEU A 142 13.29 -3.03 4.74
N PRO A 143 14.33 -2.55 4.03
CA PRO A 143 14.44 -1.14 3.68
C PRO A 143 13.26 -0.62 2.83
N TRP A 144 12.69 -1.45 1.96
CA TRP A 144 11.51 -1.08 1.18
C TRP A 144 10.28 -0.95 2.06
N LEU A 145 10.09 -1.89 2.99
CA LEU A 145 8.98 -1.88 3.92
C LEU A 145 9.03 -0.65 4.83
N ASP A 146 10.21 -0.32 5.35
CA ASP A 146 10.40 0.85 6.21
C ASP A 146 10.24 2.16 5.42
N GLY A 147 10.80 2.26 4.21
CA GLY A 147 10.71 3.45 3.37
C GLY A 147 9.27 3.77 2.97
N ILE A 148 8.52 2.78 2.47
CA ILE A 148 7.12 2.98 2.07
C ILE A 148 6.26 3.31 3.29
N ARG A 149 6.47 2.63 4.43
CA ARG A 149 5.76 2.92 5.67
C ARG A 149 6.02 4.34 6.16
N TYR A 150 7.26 4.79 6.08
CA TYR A 150 7.64 6.15 6.46
C TYR A 150 6.87 7.19 5.65
N LEU A 151 6.78 7.02 4.31
CA LEU A 151 6.00 7.92 3.46
C LEU A 151 4.51 7.94 3.84
N PHE A 152 3.91 6.77 4.11
CA PHE A 152 2.52 6.71 4.61
C PHE A 152 2.36 7.43 5.95
N GLY A 153 3.29 7.21 6.88
CA GLY A 153 3.33 7.88 8.17
C GLY A 153 3.34 9.39 8.01
N GLU A 154 4.29 9.94 7.25
CA GLU A 154 4.41 11.38 7.02
C GLU A 154 3.15 11.96 6.33
N GLY A 155 2.65 11.28 5.30
CA GLY A 155 1.44 11.70 4.58
C GLY A 155 0.19 11.77 5.48
N MET A 156 0.00 10.79 6.37
CA MET A 156 -1.13 10.82 7.32
C MET A 156 -0.95 11.90 8.41
N HIS A 157 0.29 12.15 8.87
CA HIS A 157 0.56 13.27 9.76
C HIS A 157 0.27 14.61 9.08
N ALA A 158 0.62 14.77 7.80
CA ALA A 158 0.32 15.95 7.01
C ALA A 158 -1.20 16.15 6.83
N LEU A 159 -1.94 15.08 6.52
CA LEU A 159 -3.40 15.10 6.45
C LEU A 159 -4.01 15.56 7.77
N THR A 160 -3.55 15.01 8.90
CA THR A 160 -4.03 15.40 10.25
C THR A 160 -3.76 16.87 10.56
N LYS A 161 -2.63 17.42 10.13
CA LYS A 161 -2.33 18.86 10.30
C LYS A 161 -3.27 19.72 9.44
N SER A 162 -3.54 19.30 8.20
CA SER A 162 -4.42 20.05 7.28
C SER A 162 -5.86 20.14 7.78
N THR A 163 -6.38 19.06 8.39
CA THR A 163 -7.77 19.03 8.91
C THR A 163 -7.94 19.85 10.19
N ARG A 164 -6.87 20.04 10.97
CA ARG A 164 -6.86 20.89 12.19
C ARG A 164 -6.74 22.38 11.88
N HIS A 165 -6.21 22.75 10.72
CA HIS A 165 -6.09 24.13 10.25
C HIS A 165 -6.86 24.34 8.94
N PRO A 166 -8.21 24.23 8.95
CA PRO A 166 -9.00 24.59 7.78
C PRO A 166 -8.76 26.06 7.43
N PRO A 167 -8.81 26.46 6.15
CA PRO A 167 -8.72 27.87 5.77
C PRO A 167 -9.77 28.67 6.54
N PRO A 168 -9.46 29.91 6.99
CA PRO A 168 -10.34 30.67 7.84
C PRO A 168 -11.72 30.81 7.19
N THR A 169 -12.73 30.27 7.86
CA THR A 169 -14.12 30.35 7.43
C THR A 169 -14.49 31.83 7.35
N ARG A 170 -14.95 32.25 6.17
CA ARG A 170 -15.28 33.63 5.82
C ARG A 170 -16.39 34.18 6.72
N GLN A 171 -16.07 34.67 7.92
CA GLN A 171 -16.94 35.63 8.61
C GLN A 171 -16.81 36.96 7.85
N ARG A 172 -17.86 37.34 7.13
CA ARG A 172 -17.98 38.66 6.53
C ARG A 172 -18.06 39.70 7.64
N SER A 173 -16.91 40.25 8.02
CA SER A 173 -16.83 41.54 8.70
C SER A 173 -16.89 42.63 7.64
N HIS A 174 -17.88 43.51 7.73
CA HIS A 174 -17.98 44.72 6.90
C HIS A 174 -16.90 45.72 7.33
N SER A 175 -15.66 45.52 6.88
CA SER A 175 -14.59 46.52 6.71
C SER A 175 -13.29 45.75 6.63
N ASP A 176 -12.74 45.61 5.43
CA ASP A 176 -11.30 45.73 5.18
C ASP A 176 -11.00 45.47 3.70
N GLN A 177 -10.03 46.24 3.20
CA GLN A 177 -9.58 46.24 1.81
C GLN A 177 -9.12 44.84 1.34
N PRO A 178 -9.25 44.53 0.04
CA PRO A 178 -8.90 43.22 -0.48
C PRO A 178 -7.38 43.07 -0.53
N ARG A 179 -6.80 42.48 0.51
CA ARG A 179 -5.47 41.86 0.41
C ARG A 179 -5.65 40.61 -0.45
N SER A 180 -4.96 40.53 -1.57
CA SER A 180 -4.94 39.34 -2.43
C SER A 180 -4.29 38.18 -1.68
N MET A 181 -5.09 37.44 -0.90
CA MET A 181 -4.71 36.14 -0.38
C MET A 181 -5.01 35.13 -1.47
N GLU A 182 -3.94 34.53 -2.02
CA GLU A 182 -4.04 33.30 -2.81
C GLU A 182 -4.87 32.28 -2.02
N PRO A 183 -5.88 31.63 -2.64
CA PRO A 183 -6.62 30.57 -1.99
C PRO A 183 -5.65 29.45 -1.60
N SER A 184 -5.69 29.03 -0.33
CA SER A 184 -4.90 27.89 0.14
C SER A 184 -5.23 26.67 -0.72
N VAL A 185 -4.22 26.07 -1.34
CA VAL A 185 -4.38 24.87 -2.16
C VAL A 185 -4.99 23.76 -1.29
N PRO A 186 -6.10 23.12 -1.70
CA PRO A 186 -6.69 21.99 -0.97
C PRO A 186 -5.67 20.86 -0.80
N PHE A 187 -5.75 20.13 0.32
CA PHE A 187 -4.88 18.97 0.55
C PHE A 187 -5.12 17.89 -0.52
N ASP A 188 -4.05 17.42 -1.14
CA ASP A 188 -4.12 16.36 -2.14
C ASP A 188 -4.34 15.00 -1.48
N ASN A 189 -5.58 14.53 -1.49
CA ASN A 189 -5.92 13.23 -0.93
C ASN A 189 -5.48 12.04 -1.81
N GLU A 190 -5.24 12.22 -3.11
CA GLU A 190 -4.79 11.14 -4.00
C GLU A 190 -3.39 10.66 -3.63
N THR A 191 -2.52 11.60 -3.25
CA THR A 191 -1.10 11.37 -2.97
C THR A 191 -0.72 11.60 -1.50
N LEU A 192 -1.70 11.77 -0.61
CA LEU A 192 -1.47 12.21 0.79
C LEU A 192 -0.61 13.47 0.90
N GLY A 193 -0.86 14.48 0.08
CA GLY A 193 -0.12 15.74 0.11
C GLY A 193 1.26 15.65 -0.57
N GLY A 194 1.40 14.75 -1.54
CA GLY A 194 2.63 14.56 -2.33
C GLY A 194 3.57 13.46 -1.82
N TYR A 195 3.26 12.80 -0.70
CA TYR A 195 4.11 11.76 -0.10
C TYR A 195 3.95 10.37 -0.74
N ILE A 196 2.81 10.11 -1.39
CA ILE A 196 2.53 8.84 -2.07
C ILE A 196 2.46 9.13 -3.57
N ILE A 197 3.65 9.21 -4.19
CA ILE A 197 3.79 9.38 -5.64
C ILE A 197 4.62 8.26 -6.24
N SER A 198 4.33 7.91 -7.49
CA SER A 198 4.92 6.75 -8.16
C SER A 198 6.45 6.81 -8.24
N THR A 199 7.02 7.98 -8.47
CA THR A 199 8.47 8.17 -8.58
C THR A 199 9.19 7.84 -7.28
N GLU A 200 8.70 8.33 -6.14
CA GLU A 200 9.30 8.05 -4.83
C GLU A 200 9.18 6.57 -4.46
N ILE A 201 8.02 5.96 -4.73
CA ILE A 201 7.84 4.52 -4.52
C ILE A 201 8.80 3.71 -5.39
N LEU A 202 8.95 4.08 -6.67
CA LEU A 202 9.87 3.43 -7.59
C LEU A 202 11.33 3.60 -7.18
N GLU A 203 11.72 4.76 -6.66
CA GLU A 203 13.06 5.00 -6.12
C GLU A 203 13.33 4.09 -4.92
N ILE A 204 12.39 3.97 -3.98
CA ILE A 204 12.51 3.06 -2.82
C ILE A 204 12.72 1.62 -3.29
N ILE A 205 11.93 1.15 -4.27
CA ILE A 205 11.98 -0.23 -4.74
C ILE A 205 13.01 -0.45 -5.87
N SER A 206 13.84 0.54 -6.18
CA SER A 206 14.75 0.49 -7.34
C SER A 206 15.95 -0.44 -7.14
N ASP A 207 16.34 -0.75 -5.90
CA ASP A 207 17.46 -1.63 -5.60
C ASP A 207 17.11 -2.62 -4.49
N ILE A 208 17.52 -3.88 -4.68
CA ILE A 208 17.40 -4.91 -3.65
C ILE A 208 18.67 -5.74 -3.55
N GLY A 209 19.29 -5.71 -2.36
CA GLY A 209 20.50 -6.49 -2.11
C GLY A 209 21.64 -6.20 -3.08
N GLY A 210 21.77 -4.96 -3.58
CA GLY A 210 22.77 -4.56 -4.56
C GLY A 210 22.42 -4.92 -6.01
N HIS A 211 21.17 -5.32 -6.26
CA HIS A 211 20.63 -5.55 -7.59
C HIS A 211 19.60 -4.47 -7.93
N SER A 212 19.93 -3.64 -8.91
CA SER A 212 18.98 -2.64 -9.40
C SER A 212 17.90 -3.28 -10.25
N LEU A 213 16.64 -2.96 -9.94
CA LEU A 213 15.50 -3.31 -10.77
C LEU A 213 15.53 -2.46 -12.05
N VAL A 214 15.62 -3.14 -13.19
CA VAL A 214 15.50 -2.50 -14.49
C VAL A 214 14.02 -2.40 -14.84
N ILE A 215 13.47 -1.19 -14.76
CA ILE A 215 12.15 -0.89 -15.30
C ILE A 215 12.25 -0.94 -16.82
N LYS A 216 11.64 -1.94 -17.43
CA LYS A 216 11.48 -2.02 -18.88
C LYS A 216 10.11 -1.47 -19.24
N ASN A 217 10.03 -0.15 -19.40
CA ASN A 217 8.87 0.47 -20.03
C ASN A 217 8.90 0.12 -21.52
N ASN A 218 8.27 -1.00 -21.87
CA ASN A 218 7.83 -1.24 -23.22
C ASN A 218 6.35 -0.87 -23.26
N GLN A 219 6.07 0.29 -23.86
CA GLN A 219 4.76 0.95 -24.07
C GLN A 219 4.48 2.09 -23.10
#